data_AF-A0A3C1FUW4-F1
#
_entry.id   AF-A0A3C1FUW4-F1
#
_cell.length_a   1.000
_cell.length_b   1.000
_cell.length_c   1.000
_cell.angle_alpha   90.00
_cell.angle_beta   90.00
_cell.angle_gamma   90.00
#
_symmetry.space_group_name_H-M   'P 1'
#
loop_
_entity.id
_entity.type
_entity.pdbx_description
1 polymer ?
#
loop_
_entity_poly.entity_id
_entity_poly.type
_entity_poly.pdbx_seq_one_letter_code
_entity_poly.pdbx_strand_id
1 'polypeptide(L)'
;MEKDYRDRLEELNRGMETLVAERTMSMMALTIADKIRNPAVVLGMTCRRLLTEELPEKLKVTVASICQEAEKLENIVADFGELLKIRKSVFGYEDINAIVKEVEPVFAREAGMKEVRFSLTLSPEPLRINAQKNLLKVAILNLLRNSLDATSEGGLIAIETERTNNSVGLTITDTGKGIPKEYLERIFDPFFSTKEHRFGIGLSLAKEVISEHMGEIKVESEVGKGTTFRIMLPIRWMEKRDSLRE
;
A
#
# COMPACT_ATOMS: atom_id res chain seq x y z
N MET A 1 -30.72 35.58 0.08
CA MET A 1 -31.13 34.18 -0.03
C MET A 1 -30.86 33.62 -1.42
N GLU A 2 -31.29 34.25 -2.51
CA GLU A 2 -31.14 33.70 -3.86
C GLU A 2 -29.67 33.65 -4.38
N LYS A 3 -28.85 34.64 -4.01
CA LYS A 3 -27.40 34.67 -4.31
C LYS A 3 -26.63 33.55 -3.58
N ASP A 4 -26.90 33.36 -2.28
CA ASP A 4 -26.32 32.27 -1.47
C ASP A 4 -26.72 30.88 -1.99
N TYR A 5 -27.93 30.75 -2.57
CA TYR A 5 -28.38 29.51 -3.18
C TYR A 5 -27.68 29.21 -4.51
N ARG A 6 -27.44 30.23 -5.35
CA ARG A 6 -26.68 30.09 -6.60
C ARG A 6 -25.22 29.76 -6.34
N ASP A 7 -24.59 30.44 -5.39
CA ASP A 7 -23.18 30.23 -5.05
C ASP A 7 -22.96 28.78 -4.55
N ARG A 8 -23.86 28.26 -3.72
CA ARG A 8 -23.84 26.83 -3.29
C ARG A 8 -24.07 25.84 -4.43
N LEU A 9 -24.93 26.18 -5.38
CA LEU A 9 -25.20 25.35 -6.57
C LEU A 9 -24.00 25.29 -7.51
N GLU A 10 -23.31 26.41 -7.71
CA GLU A 10 -22.08 26.47 -8.49
C GLU A 10 -20.93 25.70 -7.83
N GLU A 11 -20.81 25.82 -6.50
CA GLU A 11 -19.81 25.07 -5.73
C GLU A 11 -20.06 23.56 -5.78
N LEU A 12 -21.33 23.14 -5.66
CA LEU A 12 -21.74 21.74 -5.80
C LEU A 12 -21.47 21.20 -7.21
N ASN A 13 -21.76 21.99 -8.25
CA ASN A 13 -21.51 21.60 -9.64
C ASN A 13 -20.01 21.43 -9.92
N ARG A 14 -19.16 22.35 -9.47
CA ARG A 14 -17.69 22.21 -9.60
C ARG A 14 -17.15 20.99 -8.86
N GLY A 15 -17.71 20.69 -7.68
CA GLY A 15 -17.40 19.48 -6.93
C GLY A 15 -17.76 18.22 -7.72
N MET A 16 -18.94 18.19 -8.33
CA MET A 16 -19.38 17.08 -9.19
C MET A 16 -18.53 16.94 -10.45
N GLU A 17 -18.19 18.02 -11.13
CA GLU A 17 -17.33 18.00 -12.32
C GLU A 17 -15.94 17.43 -12.01
N THR A 18 -15.36 17.84 -10.89
CA THR A 18 -14.07 17.31 -10.42
C THR A 18 -14.16 15.81 -10.12
N LEU A 19 -15.20 15.38 -9.39
CA LEU A 19 -15.41 13.97 -9.08
C LEU A 19 -15.66 13.11 -10.32
N VAL A 20 -16.38 13.63 -11.32
CA VAL A 20 -16.64 12.94 -12.59
C VAL A 20 -15.35 12.85 -13.41
N ALA A 21 -14.54 13.92 -13.47
CA ALA A 21 -13.26 13.91 -14.15
C ALA A 21 -12.30 12.90 -13.51
N GLU A 22 -12.22 12.88 -12.18
CA GLU A 22 -11.42 11.91 -11.43
C GLU A 22 -11.87 10.46 -11.65
N ARG A 23 -13.19 10.20 -11.62
CA ARG A 23 -13.74 8.86 -11.93
C ARG A 23 -13.43 8.43 -13.35
N THR A 24 -13.55 9.35 -14.30
CA THR A 24 -13.30 9.07 -15.72
C THR A 24 -11.82 8.75 -15.93
N MET A 25 -10.92 9.57 -15.38
CA MET A 25 -9.48 9.33 -15.41
C MET A 25 -9.12 7.98 -14.76
N SER A 26 -9.76 7.65 -13.64
CA SER A 26 -9.54 6.39 -12.94
C SER A 26 -9.98 5.18 -13.77
N MET A 27 -11.16 5.24 -14.41
CA MET A 27 -11.65 4.17 -15.29
C MET A 27 -10.79 4.00 -16.55
N MET A 28 -10.33 5.11 -17.14
CA MET A 28 -9.43 5.08 -18.28
C MET A 28 -8.09 4.48 -17.90
N ALA A 29 -7.54 4.88 -16.75
CA ALA A 29 -6.31 4.32 -16.21
C ALA A 29 -6.44 2.80 -15.94
N LEU A 30 -7.59 2.32 -15.46
CA LEU A 30 -7.86 0.89 -15.24
C LEU A 30 -7.85 0.11 -16.56
N THR A 31 -8.49 0.69 -17.57
CA THR A 31 -8.55 0.10 -18.92
C THR A 31 -7.17 0.06 -19.57
N ILE A 32 -6.37 1.10 -19.38
CA ILE A 32 -4.99 1.17 -19.87
C ILE A 32 -4.12 0.16 -19.12
N ALA A 33 -4.24 0.08 -17.79
CA ALA A 33 -3.51 -0.88 -16.97
C ALA A 33 -3.77 -2.30 -17.46
N ASP A 34 -5.03 -2.71 -17.61
CA ASP A 34 -5.35 -4.07 -18.07
C ASP A 34 -4.84 -4.33 -19.51
N LYS A 35 -4.86 -3.32 -20.38
CA LYS A 35 -4.29 -3.42 -21.75
C LYS A 35 -2.77 -3.54 -21.76
N ILE A 36 -2.06 -3.01 -20.78
CA ILE A 36 -0.61 -3.15 -20.63
C ILE A 36 -0.27 -4.47 -19.90
N ARG A 37 -1.10 -4.90 -18.94
CA ARG A 37 -0.90 -6.16 -18.19
C ARG A 37 -0.82 -7.36 -19.13
N ASN A 38 -1.76 -7.43 -20.07
CA ASN A 38 -1.87 -8.57 -20.98
C ASN A 38 -0.61 -8.82 -21.82
N PRO A 39 -0.06 -7.85 -22.56
CA PRO A 39 1.19 -8.05 -23.29
C PRO A 39 2.38 -8.31 -22.36
N ALA A 40 2.42 -7.72 -21.17
CA ALA A 40 3.47 -7.99 -20.18
C ALA A 40 3.51 -9.46 -19.76
N VAL A 41 2.35 -9.99 -19.36
CA VAL A 41 2.19 -11.39 -18.95
C VAL A 41 2.52 -12.35 -20.08
N VAL A 42 2.12 -12.02 -21.32
CA VAL A 42 2.45 -12.83 -22.50
C VAL A 42 3.95 -12.82 -22.78
N LEU A 43 4.62 -11.67 -22.70
CA LEU A 43 6.07 -11.55 -22.84
C LEU A 43 6.81 -12.33 -21.75
N GLY A 44 6.41 -12.18 -20.49
CA GLY A 44 6.98 -12.90 -19.36
C GLY A 44 6.82 -14.41 -19.50
N MET A 45 5.62 -14.89 -19.84
CA MET A 45 5.37 -16.32 -20.11
C MET A 45 6.22 -16.84 -21.27
N THR A 46 6.32 -16.09 -22.37
CA THR A 46 7.11 -16.49 -23.55
C THR A 46 8.60 -16.60 -23.20
N CYS A 47 9.14 -15.63 -22.45
CA CYS A 47 10.54 -15.65 -22.03
C CYS A 47 10.80 -16.81 -21.05
N ARG A 48 9.94 -17.02 -20.05
CA ARG A 48 10.03 -18.16 -19.12
C ARG A 48 10.00 -19.50 -19.85
N ARG A 49 9.16 -19.64 -20.88
CA ARG A 49 9.13 -20.83 -21.75
C ARG A 49 10.45 -21.01 -22.49
N LEU A 50 10.97 -19.97 -23.13
CA LEU A 50 12.24 -20.05 -23.86
C LEU A 50 13.42 -20.41 -22.96
N LEU A 51 13.43 -19.97 -21.70
CA LEU A 51 14.47 -20.33 -20.73
C LEU A 51 14.44 -21.81 -20.32
N THR A 52 13.35 -22.54 -20.59
CA THR A 52 13.25 -23.98 -20.35
C THR A 52 13.81 -24.82 -21.51
N GLU A 53 14.11 -24.18 -22.65
CA GLU A 53 14.69 -24.81 -23.83
C GLU A 53 16.23 -24.75 -23.81
N GLU A 54 16.89 -25.64 -24.56
CA GLU A 54 18.35 -25.56 -24.77
C GLU A 54 18.69 -24.39 -25.69
N LEU A 55 19.02 -23.26 -25.06
CA LEU A 55 19.46 -22.05 -25.75
C LEU A 55 20.99 -21.89 -25.68
N PRO A 56 21.61 -21.32 -26.73
CA PRO A 56 22.98 -20.83 -26.65
C PRO A 56 23.16 -19.83 -25.49
N GLU A 57 24.31 -19.86 -24.82
CA GLU A 57 24.51 -19.11 -23.57
C GLU A 57 24.28 -17.59 -23.72
N LYS A 58 24.69 -17.02 -24.86
CA LYS A 58 24.45 -15.61 -25.18
C LYS A 58 22.96 -15.27 -25.32
N LEU A 59 22.16 -16.21 -25.83
CA LEU A 59 20.70 -16.07 -25.95
C LEU A 59 20.03 -16.27 -24.59
N LYS A 60 20.50 -17.19 -23.75
CA LYS A 60 20.00 -17.34 -22.37
C LYS A 60 20.11 -16.06 -21.58
N VAL A 61 21.29 -15.40 -21.59
CA VAL A 61 21.49 -14.12 -20.90
C VAL A 61 20.54 -13.04 -21.42
N THR A 62 20.37 -12.97 -22.75
CA THR A 62 19.46 -12.00 -23.39
C THR A 62 17.99 -12.25 -23.00
N VAL A 63 17.53 -13.50 -23.10
CA VAL A 63 16.16 -13.88 -22.75
C VAL A 63 15.89 -13.69 -21.26
N ALA A 64 16.86 -13.98 -20.40
CA ALA A 64 16.76 -13.72 -18.96
C ALA A 64 16.59 -12.22 -18.66
N SER A 65 17.33 -11.34 -19.35
CA SER A 65 17.16 -9.90 -19.23
C SER A 65 15.78 -9.42 -19.69
N ILE A 66 15.28 -9.92 -20.83
CA ILE A 66 13.91 -9.60 -21.30
C ILE A 66 12.86 -10.10 -20.29
N CYS A 67 13.08 -11.28 -19.69
CA CYS A 67 12.19 -11.83 -18.67
C CYS A 67 12.12 -10.93 -17.43
N GLN A 68 13.26 -10.38 -16.98
CA GLN A 68 13.30 -9.41 -15.89
C GLN A 68 12.56 -8.11 -16.25
N GLU A 69 12.69 -7.61 -17.48
CA GLU A 69 11.95 -6.41 -17.91
C GLU A 69 10.44 -6.65 -18.00
N ALA A 70 10.01 -7.83 -18.46
CA ALA A 70 8.60 -8.20 -18.47
C ALA A 70 8.04 -8.29 -17.05
N GLU A 71 8.77 -8.89 -16.12
CA GLU A 71 8.39 -8.98 -14.70
C GLU A 71 8.30 -7.60 -14.04
N LYS A 72 9.25 -6.69 -14.32
CA LYS A 72 9.16 -5.28 -13.91
C LYS A 72 7.84 -4.68 -14.39
N LEU A 73 7.50 -4.86 -15.67
CA LEU A 73 6.33 -4.25 -16.28
C LEU A 73 5.02 -4.85 -15.74
N GLU A 74 4.98 -6.15 -15.47
CA GLU A 74 3.89 -6.82 -14.76
C GLU A 74 3.67 -6.18 -13.36
N ASN A 75 4.76 -5.93 -12.62
CA ASN A 75 4.72 -5.28 -11.30
C ASN A 75 4.24 -3.82 -11.37
N ILE A 76 4.67 -3.01 -12.35
CA ILE A 76 4.14 -1.64 -12.55
C ILE A 76 2.63 -1.67 -12.67
N VAL A 77 2.13 -2.55 -13.52
CA VAL A 77 0.72 -2.59 -13.87
C VAL A 77 -0.11 -3.16 -12.74
N ALA A 78 0.47 -4.06 -11.93
CA ALA A 78 -0.12 -4.49 -10.67
C ALA A 78 -0.26 -3.30 -9.70
N ASP A 79 0.84 -2.62 -9.39
CA ASP A 79 0.89 -1.47 -8.47
C ASP A 79 -0.06 -0.34 -8.92
N PHE A 80 -0.05 -0.03 -10.22
CA PHE A 80 -0.93 0.97 -10.82
C PHE A 80 -2.41 0.54 -10.83
N GLY A 81 -2.69 -0.74 -11.05
CA GLY A 81 -4.03 -1.28 -10.95
C GLY A 81 -4.59 -1.22 -9.52
N GLU A 82 -3.73 -1.42 -8.51
CA GLU A 82 -4.10 -1.25 -7.10
C GLU A 82 -4.48 0.21 -6.81
N LEU A 83 -3.66 1.19 -7.21
CA LEU A 83 -3.94 2.64 -7.08
C LEU A 83 -5.36 3.03 -7.55
N LEU A 84 -5.85 2.39 -8.60
CA LEU A 84 -7.13 2.76 -9.21
C LEU A 84 -8.33 2.01 -8.62
N LYS A 85 -8.13 0.79 -8.12
CA LYS A 85 -9.17 0.04 -7.38
C LYS A 85 -9.49 0.65 -6.03
N ILE A 86 -8.50 1.32 -5.43
CA ILE A 86 -8.56 1.98 -4.13
C ILE A 86 -9.74 2.97 -4.03
N ARG A 87 -10.04 3.70 -5.11
CA ARG A 87 -11.14 4.69 -5.14
C ARG A 87 -12.57 4.14 -5.07
N LYS A 88 -12.76 2.81 -5.01
CA LYS A 88 -14.08 2.16 -4.83
C LYS A 88 -14.38 1.73 -3.40
N SER A 89 -13.42 1.87 -2.47
CA SER A 89 -13.67 1.49 -1.09
C SER A 89 -14.58 2.54 -0.41
N VAL A 90 -15.45 2.07 0.48
CA VAL A 90 -16.36 2.93 1.23
C VAL A 90 -15.91 2.91 2.69
N PHE A 91 -16.05 4.05 3.37
CA PHE A 91 -15.79 4.15 4.80
C PHE A 91 -16.84 3.36 5.59
N GLY A 92 -16.38 2.55 6.53
CA GLY A 92 -17.19 1.80 7.47
C GLY A 92 -16.55 1.77 8.85
N TYR A 93 -17.32 1.36 9.86
CA TYR A 93 -16.79 1.12 11.20
C TYR A 93 -16.06 -0.21 11.23
N GLU A 94 -14.74 -0.15 11.33
CA GLU A 94 -13.85 -1.28 11.19
C GLU A 94 -12.92 -1.38 12.40
N ASP A 95 -12.55 -2.61 12.77
CA ASP A 95 -11.58 -2.87 13.83
C ASP A 95 -10.19 -3.12 13.21
N ILE A 96 -9.21 -2.30 13.56
CA ILE A 96 -7.82 -2.44 13.08
C ILE A 96 -7.26 -3.84 13.39
N ASN A 97 -7.58 -4.42 14.55
CA ASN A 97 -7.14 -5.77 14.88
C ASN A 97 -7.68 -6.81 13.89
N ALA A 98 -8.94 -6.66 13.46
CA ALA A 98 -9.54 -7.53 12.47
C ALA A 98 -8.90 -7.36 11.08
N ILE A 99 -8.60 -6.12 10.67
CA ILE A 99 -7.90 -5.84 9.42
C ILE A 99 -6.52 -6.50 9.41
N VAL A 100 -5.74 -6.34 10.49
CA VAL A 100 -4.40 -6.93 10.60
C VAL A 100 -4.47 -8.47 10.58
N LYS A 101 -5.45 -9.09 11.26
CA LYS A 101 -5.68 -10.54 11.20
C LYS A 101 -6.00 -11.06 9.81
N GLU A 102 -6.62 -10.25 8.95
CA GLU A 102 -6.89 -10.65 7.56
C GLU A 102 -5.64 -10.52 6.65
N VAL A 103 -4.70 -9.65 7.01
CA VAL A 103 -3.42 -9.47 6.28
C VAL A 103 -2.37 -10.50 6.72
N GLU A 104 -2.36 -10.85 8.00
CA GLU A 104 -1.46 -11.81 8.66
C GLU A 104 -1.20 -13.07 7.80
N PRO A 105 -2.19 -13.87 7.38
CA PRO A 105 -1.92 -15.15 6.72
C PRO A 105 -1.33 -14.99 5.32
N VAL A 106 -1.66 -13.89 4.63
CA VAL A 106 -1.09 -13.57 3.32
C VAL A 106 0.39 -13.26 3.47
N PHE A 107 0.72 -12.40 4.44
CA PHE A 107 2.09 -11.98 4.67
C PHE A 107 2.95 -13.08 5.30
N ALA A 108 2.42 -13.84 6.27
CA ALA A 108 3.14 -14.94 6.92
C ALA A 108 3.64 -15.97 5.91
N ARG A 109 2.85 -16.25 4.85
CA ARG A 109 3.27 -17.10 3.74
C ARG A 109 4.43 -16.48 2.94
N GLU A 110 4.34 -15.20 2.59
CA GLU A 110 5.42 -14.48 1.87
C GLU A 110 6.71 -14.43 2.70
N ALA A 111 6.60 -14.18 4.01
CA ALA A 111 7.72 -14.16 4.95
C ALA A 111 8.38 -15.53 5.10
N GLY A 112 7.57 -16.60 5.23
CA GLY A 112 8.06 -17.97 5.31
C GLY A 112 8.83 -18.42 4.07
N MET A 113 8.44 -17.97 2.87
CA MET A 113 9.18 -18.24 1.63
C MET A 113 10.57 -17.59 1.59
N LYS A 114 10.80 -16.53 2.38
CA LYS A 114 12.10 -15.87 2.54
C LYS A 114 12.79 -16.20 3.87
N GLU A 115 12.25 -17.17 4.62
CA GLU A 115 12.75 -17.58 5.94
C GLU A 115 12.89 -16.40 6.93
N VAL A 116 11.97 -15.45 6.84
CA VAL A 116 11.87 -14.31 7.76
C VAL A 116 10.82 -14.63 8.82
N ARG A 117 11.17 -14.40 10.10
CA ARG A 117 10.24 -14.60 11.21
C ARG A 117 9.21 -13.48 11.22
N PHE A 118 7.97 -13.84 11.50
CA PHE A 118 6.87 -12.90 11.63
C PHE A 118 6.26 -12.98 13.03
N SER A 119 6.08 -11.82 13.66
CA SER A 119 5.49 -11.69 14.99
C SER A 119 4.30 -10.74 14.95
N LEU A 120 3.24 -11.08 15.69
CA LEU A 120 2.02 -10.31 15.76
C LEU A 120 1.60 -10.11 17.22
N THR A 121 1.52 -8.84 17.63
CA THR A 121 1.02 -8.44 18.95
C THR A 121 -0.15 -7.49 18.76
N LEU A 122 -1.35 -7.93 19.13
CA LEU A 122 -2.54 -7.10 18.98
C LEU A 122 -2.97 -6.50 20.31
N SER A 123 -3.52 -5.29 20.27
CA SER A 123 -4.24 -4.69 21.39
C SER A 123 -5.29 -5.68 21.93
N PRO A 124 -5.40 -5.83 23.26
CA PRO A 124 -6.41 -6.69 23.87
C PRO A 124 -7.84 -6.19 23.63
N GLU A 125 -8.02 -4.87 23.47
CA GLU A 125 -9.30 -4.24 23.16
C GLU A 125 -9.49 -4.02 21.65
N PRO A 126 -10.73 -4.10 21.12
CA PRO A 126 -11.04 -3.72 19.75
C PRO A 126 -10.69 -2.26 19.44
N LEU A 127 -10.03 -2.05 18.31
CA LEU A 127 -9.52 -0.75 17.87
C LEU A 127 -10.40 -0.22 16.73
N ARG A 128 -11.60 0.25 17.09
CA ARG A 128 -12.63 0.67 16.12
C ARG A 128 -12.39 2.08 15.61
N ILE A 129 -12.33 2.23 14.28
CA ILE A 129 -12.23 3.51 13.59
C ILE A 129 -13.17 3.55 12.38
N ASN A 130 -13.48 4.75 11.89
CA ASN A 130 -14.10 4.91 10.58
C ASN A 130 -13.02 4.77 9.50
N ALA A 131 -13.04 3.67 8.75
CA ALA A 131 -12.00 3.36 7.78
C ALA A 131 -12.52 2.66 6.52
N GLN A 132 -11.75 2.79 5.45
CA GLN A 132 -11.87 2.01 4.25
C GLN A 132 -11.03 0.73 4.38
N LYS A 133 -11.64 -0.33 4.91
CA LYS A 133 -10.99 -1.61 5.24
C LYS A 133 -9.99 -2.08 4.20
N ASN A 134 -10.39 -2.15 2.94
CA ASN A 134 -9.56 -2.69 1.86
C ASN A 134 -8.36 -1.80 1.56
N LEU A 135 -8.48 -0.48 1.75
CA LEU A 135 -7.36 0.43 1.57
C LEU A 135 -6.31 0.25 2.64
N LEU A 136 -6.74 0.15 3.90
CA LEU A 136 -5.82 -0.09 5.00
C LEU A 136 -5.06 -1.41 4.81
N LYS A 137 -5.72 -2.48 4.34
CA LYS A 137 -4.99 -3.73 4.00
C LYS A 137 -3.88 -3.51 2.98
N VAL A 138 -4.16 -2.73 1.93
CA VAL A 138 -3.16 -2.41 0.89
C VAL A 138 -2.00 -1.61 1.47
N ALA A 139 -2.28 -0.59 2.30
CA ALA A 139 -1.25 0.18 2.97
C ALA A 139 -0.36 -0.70 3.86
N ILE A 140 -0.99 -1.56 4.68
CA ILE A 140 -0.29 -2.49 5.58
C ILE A 140 0.59 -3.46 4.78
N LEU A 141 0.04 -4.09 3.74
CA LEU A 141 0.80 -5.01 2.88
C LEU A 141 1.99 -4.33 2.19
N ASN A 142 1.84 -3.09 1.73
CA ASN A 142 2.93 -2.35 1.12
C ASN A 142 4.08 -2.07 2.10
N LEU A 143 3.75 -1.70 3.33
CA LEU A 143 4.75 -1.50 4.38
C LEU A 143 5.43 -2.82 4.78
N LEU A 144 4.65 -3.90 4.91
CA LEU A 144 5.17 -5.23 5.23
C LEU A 144 6.07 -5.79 4.12
N ARG A 145 5.70 -5.64 2.85
CA ARG A 145 6.54 -6.03 1.72
C ARG A 145 7.80 -5.20 1.65
N ASN A 146 7.71 -3.90 1.91
CA ASN A 146 8.91 -3.06 1.98
C ASN A 146 9.89 -3.55 3.06
N SER A 147 9.35 -3.92 4.23
CA SER A 147 10.07 -4.50 5.36
C SER A 147 10.69 -5.86 5.00
N LEU A 148 9.92 -6.73 4.33
CA LEU A 148 10.35 -8.06 3.88
C LEU A 148 11.50 -8.01 2.88
N ASP A 149 11.51 -7.02 2.00
CA ASP A 149 12.61 -6.85 1.05
C ASP A 149 13.86 -6.19 1.66
N ALA A 150 13.72 -5.52 2.80
CA ALA A 150 14.85 -4.95 3.54
C ALA A 150 15.47 -5.96 4.50
N THR A 151 14.74 -7.01 4.86
CA THR A 151 15.10 -8.00 5.87
C THR A 151 15.74 -9.23 5.23
N SER A 152 16.90 -9.62 5.74
CA SER A 152 17.61 -10.84 5.33
C SER A 152 17.00 -12.08 6.00
N GLU A 153 17.38 -13.26 5.48
CA GLU A 153 17.07 -14.58 6.05
C GLU A 153 17.32 -14.62 7.57
N GLY A 154 16.41 -15.21 8.34
CA GLY A 154 16.50 -15.29 9.81
C GLY A 154 16.14 -14.00 10.57
N GLY A 155 15.94 -12.89 9.86
CA GLY A 155 15.46 -11.63 10.42
C GLY A 155 14.04 -11.71 10.99
N LEU A 156 13.55 -10.60 11.54
CA LEU A 156 12.25 -10.49 12.16
C LEU A 156 11.48 -9.30 11.60
N ILE A 157 10.20 -9.51 11.33
CA ILE A 157 9.21 -8.47 11.10
C ILE A 157 8.11 -8.62 12.12
N ALA A 158 7.75 -7.53 12.79
CA ALA A 158 6.73 -7.49 13.82
C ALA A 158 5.63 -6.47 13.47
N ILE A 159 4.38 -6.83 13.75
CA ILE A 159 3.25 -5.89 13.77
C ILE A 159 2.74 -5.77 15.19
N GLU A 160 2.56 -4.53 15.63
CA GLU A 160 2.01 -4.21 16.94
C GLU A 160 0.83 -3.25 16.76
N THR A 161 -0.29 -3.51 17.44
CA THR A 161 -1.40 -2.55 17.51
C THR A 161 -1.63 -2.13 18.94
N GLU A 162 -1.93 -0.85 19.13
CA GLU A 162 -2.20 -0.29 20.45
C GLU A 162 -3.26 0.79 20.40
N ARG A 163 -3.94 0.99 21.53
CA ARG A 163 -4.78 2.16 21.74
C ARG A 163 -3.92 3.27 22.35
N THR A 164 -3.97 4.44 21.73
CA THR A 164 -3.46 5.68 22.33
C THR A 164 -4.65 6.60 22.63
N ASN A 165 -4.45 7.65 23.44
CA ASN A 165 -5.55 8.47 23.98
C ASN A 165 -6.64 8.83 22.95
N ASN A 166 -6.26 9.36 21.78
CA ASN A 166 -7.20 9.81 20.75
C ASN A 166 -7.01 9.12 19.38
N SER A 167 -6.16 8.09 19.34
CA SER A 167 -5.75 7.45 18.08
C SER A 167 -5.50 5.96 18.28
N VAL A 168 -5.59 5.21 17.20
CA VAL A 168 -5.09 3.84 17.10
C VAL A 168 -3.66 3.89 16.59
N GLY A 169 -2.75 3.23 17.29
CA GLY A 169 -1.38 2.98 16.86
C GLY A 169 -1.28 1.65 16.13
N LEU A 170 -0.60 1.65 14.99
CA LEU A 170 -0.16 0.47 14.27
C LEU A 170 1.33 0.62 13.96
N THR A 171 2.16 -0.26 14.51
CA THR A 171 3.61 -0.23 14.36
C THR A 171 4.07 -1.45 13.57
N ILE A 172 4.90 -1.23 12.56
CA ILE A 172 5.56 -2.28 11.78
C ILE A 172 7.06 -2.11 11.96
N THR A 173 7.73 -3.10 12.53
CA THR A 173 9.18 -3.07 12.79
C THR A 173 9.87 -4.20 12.07
N ASP A 174 10.98 -3.91 11.41
CA ASP A 174 11.86 -4.87 10.76
C ASP A 174 13.28 -4.79 11.29
N THR A 175 13.99 -5.92 11.23
CA THR A 175 15.43 -6.00 11.54
C THR A 175 16.28 -5.98 10.28
N GLY A 176 15.83 -5.27 9.25
CA GLY A 176 16.49 -5.22 7.96
C GLY A 176 17.70 -4.29 7.91
N LYS A 177 18.15 -4.00 6.69
CA LYS A 177 19.32 -3.16 6.44
C LYS A 177 19.18 -1.69 6.86
N GLY A 178 17.97 -1.25 7.21
CA GLY A 178 17.65 0.15 7.51
C GLY A 178 17.70 1.07 6.28
N ILE A 179 17.44 2.35 6.50
CA ILE A 179 17.32 3.41 5.50
C ILE A 179 18.33 4.52 5.86
N PRO A 180 19.23 4.90 4.92
CA PRO A 180 20.09 6.08 5.09
C PRO A 180 19.30 7.36 5.37
N LYS A 181 19.80 8.21 6.27
CA LYS A 181 19.09 9.44 6.71
C LYS A 181 18.72 10.35 5.55
N GLU A 182 19.57 10.48 4.55
CA GLU A 182 19.34 11.28 3.34
C GLU A 182 18.14 10.82 2.49
N TYR A 183 17.66 9.58 2.68
CA TYR A 183 16.51 9.06 1.97
C TYR A 183 15.21 9.14 2.76
N LEU A 184 15.25 9.32 4.09
CA LEU A 184 14.06 9.29 4.95
C LEU A 184 12.99 10.31 4.55
N GLU A 185 13.40 11.49 4.08
CA GLU A 185 12.47 12.53 3.62
C GLU A 185 11.80 12.18 2.29
N ARG A 186 12.45 11.32 1.48
CA ARG A 186 12.06 11.01 0.10
C ARG A 186 11.45 9.64 -0.07
N ILE A 187 11.51 8.75 0.94
CA ILE A 187 10.99 7.37 0.80
C ILE A 187 9.50 7.29 0.48
N PHE A 188 8.76 8.38 0.75
CA PHE A 188 7.35 8.49 0.45
C PHE A 188 7.05 9.28 -0.83
N ASP A 189 8.07 9.77 -1.53
CA ASP A 189 7.89 10.42 -2.82
C ASP A 189 7.52 9.37 -3.85
N PRO A 190 6.49 9.62 -4.69
CA PRO A 190 6.18 8.72 -5.79
C PRO A 190 7.40 8.50 -6.68
N PHE A 191 7.59 7.25 -7.10
CA PHE A 191 8.69 6.82 -7.97
C PHE A 191 10.09 6.81 -7.34
N PHE A 192 10.22 7.18 -6.06
CA PHE A 192 11.48 7.06 -5.36
C PHE A 192 11.72 5.60 -4.92
N SER A 193 12.82 5.01 -5.37
CA SER A 193 13.23 3.66 -4.97
C SER A 193 14.75 3.55 -4.96
N THR A 194 15.29 2.92 -3.92
CA THR A 194 16.70 2.50 -3.85
C THR A 194 16.90 1.04 -4.28
N LYS A 195 15.81 0.37 -4.70
CA LYS A 195 15.79 -1.03 -5.12
C LYS A 195 15.68 -1.06 -6.64
N GLU A 196 16.60 -1.77 -7.29
CA GLU A 196 16.46 -2.05 -8.71
C GLU A 196 15.15 -2.83 -8.94
N HIS A 197 14.46 -2.59 -10.06
CA HIS A 197 13.25 -3.32 -10.46
C HIS A 197 11.96 -2.99 -9.66
N ARG A 198 12.01 -2.04 -8.71
CA ARG A 198 10.85 -1.57 -7.94
C ARG A 198 10.55 -0.10 -8.25
N PHE A 199 9.31 0.17 -8.65
CA PHE A 199 8.86 1.49 -9.12
C PHE A 199 8.64 2.52 -8.02
N GLY A 200 8.86 2.21 -6.74
CA GLY A 200 8.77 3.20 -5.67
C GLY A 200 7.35 3.71 -5.38
N ILE A 201 6.32 2.92 -5.70
CA ILE A 201 4.91 3.33 -5.51
C ILE A 201 4.36 2.87 -4.15
N GLY A 202 4.84 1.74 -3.60
CA GLY A 202 4.22 1.13 -2.42
C GLY A 202 4.21 2.01 -1.17
N LEU A 203 5.31 2.70 -0.86
CA LEU A 203 5.38 3.58 0.32
C LEU A 203 4.60 4.87 0.12
N SER A 204 4.66 5.49 -1.07
CA SER A 204 3.85 6.67 -1.38
C SER A 204 2.35 6.35 -1.29
N LEU A 205 1.95 5.17 -1.75
CA LEU A 205 0.58 4.68 -1.64
C LEU A 205 0.14 4.45 -0.20
N ALA A 206 0.99 3.82 0.61
CA ALA A 206 0.72 3.66 2.04
C ALA A 206 0.51 5.04 2.70
N LYS A 207 1.36 6.03 2.40
CA LYS A 207 1.20 7.39 2.92
C LYS A 207 -0.09 8.06 2.45
N GLU A 208 -0.47 7.91 1.18
CA GLU A 208 -1.71 8.46 0.63
C GLU A 208 -2.93 7.86 1.36
N VAL A 209 -3.00 6.54 1.47
CA VAL A 209 -4.08 5.85 2.19
C VAL A 209 -4.15 6.31 3.65
N ILE A 210 -3.02 6.34 4.37
CA ILE A 210 -3.02 6.80 5.77
C ILE A 210 -3.49 8.26 5.88
N SER A 211 -3.09 9.12 4.93
CA SER A 211 -3.52 10.52 4.88
C SER A 211 -5.02 10.67 4.57
N GLU A 212 -5.58 9.84 3.68
CA GLU A 212 -7.03 9.79 3.42
C GLU A 212 -7.83 9.38 4.67
N HIS A 213 -7.23 8.60 5.56
CA HIS A 213 -7.79 8.25 6.87
C HIS A 213 -7.48 9.30 7.94
N MET A 214 -6.92 10.45 7.55
CA MET A 214 -6.50 11.55 8.43
C MET A 214 -5.50 11.11 9.49
N GLY A 215 -4.74 10.06 9.19
CA GLY A 215 -3.68 9.55 10.02
C GLY A 215 -2.33 10.15 9.67
N GLU A 216 -1.34 9.79 10.48
CA GLU A 216 0.05 10.16 10.30
C GLU A 216 0.91 8.89 10.20
N ILE A 217 1.91 8.89 9.33
CA ILE A 217 2.95 7.86 9.28
C ILE A 217 4.31 8.47 9.62
N LYS A 218 4.97 7.91 10.63
CA LYS A 218 6.34 8.25 11.02
C LYS A 218 7.25 7.07 10.73
N VAL A 219 8.49 7.38 10.36
CA VAL A 219 9.51 6.39 10.09
C VAL A 219 10.73 6.67 10.96
N GLU A 220 11.22 5.63 11.63
CA GLU A 220 12.49 5.64 12.34
C GLU A 220 13.34 4.52 11.74
N SER A 221 14.57 4.81 11.36
CA SER A 221 15.44 3.82 10.72
C SER A 221 16.89 4.11 11.03
N GLU A 222 17.66 3.03 11.22
CA GLU A 222 19.10 3.10 11.36
C GLU A 222 19.74 2.02 10.50
N VAL A 223 20.75 2.41 9.71
CA VAL A 223 21.48 1.51 8.81
C VAL A 223 22.08 0.36 9.62
N GLY A 224 21.77 -0.86 9.21
CA GLY A 224 22.20 -2.10 9.86
C GLY A 224 21.42 -2.52 11.10
N LYS A 225 20.42 -1.74 11.55
CA LYS A 225 19.56 -2.11 12.69
C LYS A 225 18.11 -2.41 12.29
N GLY A 226 17.61 -1.76 11.24
CA GLY A 226 16.26 -1.97 10.73
C GLY A 226 15.44 -0.69 10.63
N THR A 227 14.13 -0.86 10.44
CA THR A 227 13.18 0.24 10.26
C THR A 227 11.91 0.00 11.06
N THR A 228 11.35 1.07 11.61
CA THR A 228 10.05 1.08 12.27
C THR A 228 9.17 2.13 11.60
N PHE A 229 8.03 1.67 11.07
CA PHE A 229 6.94 2.53 10.62
C PHE A 229 5.88 2.61 11.73
N ARG A 230 5.59 3.81 12.22
CA ARG A 230 4.50 4.06 13.18
C ARG A 230 3.37 4.81 12.51
N ILE A 231 2.19 4.20 12.52
CA ILE A 231 0.98 4.72 11.89
C ILE A 231 0.02 5.10 13.01
N MET A 232 -0.45 6.35 12.99
CA MET A 232 -1.41 6.87 13.94
C MET A 232 -2.71 7.20 13.21
N LEU A 233 -3.78 6.48 13.49
CA LEU A 233 -5.10 6.70 12.89
C LEU A 233 -6.04 7.33 13.92
N PRO A 234 -6.73 8.43 13.62
CA PRO A 234 -7.62 9.06 14.59
C PRO A 234 -8.82 8.17 14.89
N ILE A 235 -9.18 8.06 16.17
CA ILE A 235 -10.46 7.47 16.59
C ILE A 235 -11.53 8.53 16.32
N ARG A 236 -11.87 8.77 15.05
CA ARG A 236 -12.99 9.66 14.72
C ARG A 236 -14.28 8.94 15.05
N TRP A 237 -14.74 9.18 16.27
CA TRP A 237 -16.12 8.98 16.67
C TRP A 237 -16.95 10.07 15.99
N MET A 238 -17.60 9.77 14.86
CA MET A 238 -18.88 10.45 14.59
C MET A 238 -19.90 9.73 15.45
N GLU A 239 -19.91 10.10 16.72
CA GLU A 239 -21.09 9.94 17.55
C GLU A 239 -22.22 10.62 16.77
N LYS A 240 -23.06 9.82 16.08
CA LYS A 240 -24.39 10.30 15.76
C LYS A 240 -24.97 10.62 17.13
N ARG A 241 -25.09 11.91 17.40
CA ARG A 241 -25.90 12.44 18.48
C ARG A 241 -27.25 11.73 18.41
N ASP A 242 -27.45 10.75 19.30
CA ASP A 242 -28.76 10.34 19.81
C ASP A 242 -29.39 11.45 20.67
N SER A 243 -28.86 12.68 20.59
CA SER A 243 -29.49 13.88 21.10
C SER A 243 -30.18 14.62 19.95
N LEU A 244 -31.40 14.23 19.60
CA LEU A 244 -32.52 15.13 19.28
C LEU A 244 -33.83 14.31 19.17
N ARG A 245 -34.46 14.18 20.35
CA ARG A 245 -35.92 14.30 20.63
C ARG A 245 -36.75 13.04 20.40
N GLU A 246 -37.25 12.36 21.44
CA GLU A 246 -38.31 12.81 22.38
C GLU A 246 -39.47 13.56 21.70
#